data_AF-A0A644XJC4-F1
#
_entry.id   AF-A0A644XJC4-F1
#
_cell.length_a   1.000
_cell.length_b   1.000
_cell.length_c   1.000
_cell.angle_alpha   90.00
_cell.angle_beta   90.00
_cell.angle_gamma   90.00
#
_symmetry.space_group_name_H-M   'P 1'
#
loop_
_entity.id
_entity.type
_entity.pdbx_description
1 polymer ?
#
loop_
_entity_poly.entity_id
_entity_poly.type
_entity_poly.pdbx_seq_one_letter_code
_entity_poly.pdbx_strand_id
1 'polypeptide(L)'
;MLQSMFAVTFTTYKDTKWLYMVLEYLFENVEKLNEDNFGNEFYAFLESLSKTFAKERMCNSSGIDAQRLRYDYSVPVYAFNLTDYVLWKNREELCLVFKTINFDDFRFTYRRSIEHWYPQNPNENEGNKKLSDDLLHCFGNLCLIVASQNSAFSNLYPLAKLENWRGIFINQSLKLQMMAANTNSWHSWDETNRKKILEMEMDILQLLTKYLY
;
A
#
# COMPACT_ATOMS: atom_id res chain seq x y z
N MET A 1 8.12 12.66 -1.33
CA MET A 1 7.24 11.47 -1.22
C MET A 1 6.12 11.64 -0.19
N LEU A 2 6.39 11.97 1.07
CA LEU A 2 5.35 12.11 2.11
C LEU A 2 4.22 13.10 1.75
N GLN A 3 4.57 14.30 1.27
CA GLN A 3 3.56 15.27 0.83
C GLN A 3 2.67 14.72 -0.29
N SER A 4 3.26 14.00 -1.27
CA SER A 4 2.50 13.33 -2.34
C SER A 4 1.60 12.23 -1.80
N MET A 5 2.09 11.42 -0.84
CA MET A 5 1.29 10.41 -0.14
C MET A 5 0.09 11.05 0.56
N PHE A 6 0.29 12.14 1.30
CA PHE A 6 -0.79 12.86 1.96
C PHE A 6 -1.80 13.42 0.94
N ALA A 7 -1.33 14.05 -0.13
CA ALA A 7 -2.19 14.63 -1.17
C ALA A 7 -3.12 13.61 -1.84
N VAL A 8 -2.67 12.37 -2.08
CA VAL A 8 -3.50 11.32 -2.69
C VAL A 8 -4.36 10.55 -1.66
N THR A 9 -4.00 10.62 -0.37
CA THR A 9 -4.73 9.94 0.70
C THR A 9 -5.90 10.77 1.21
N PHE A 10 -5.64 12.05 1.46
CA PHE A 10 -6.55 12.97 2.13
C PHE A 10 -7.26 13.88 1.12
N THR A 11 -8.16 13.28 0.34
CA THR A 11 -8.80 13.95 -0.80
C THR A 11 -10.15 14.58 -0.49
N THR A 12 -10.70 14.33 0.70
CA THR A 12 -11.98 14.90 1.12
C THR A 12 -11.74 16.22 1.85
N TYR A 13 -12.64 17.18 1.67
CA TYR A 13 -12.56 18.50 2.33
C TYR A 13 -12.45 18.41 3.86
N LYS A 14 -12.98 17.33 4.46
CA LYS A 14 -12.94 17.07 5.90
C LYS A 14 -11.58 16.59 6.41
N ASP A 15 -10.68 16.15 5.53
CA ASP A 15 -9.40 15.51 5.91
C ASP A 15 -8.19 16.40 5.52
N THR A 16 -8.39 17.71 5.38
CA THR A 16 -7.32 18.70 5.13
C THR A 16 -6.46 19.00 6.36
N LYS A 17 -6.67 18.27 7.47
CA LYS A 17 -5.91 18.40 8.71
C LYS A 17 -4.41 18.32 8.48
N TRP A 18 -3.94 17.43 7.59
CA TRP A 18 -2.51 17.32 7.26
C TRP A 18 -1.96 18.61 6.65
N LEU A 19 -2.73 19.26 5.75
CA LEU A 19 -2.31 20.48 5.07
C LEU A 19 -2.27 21.64 6.06
N TYR A 20 -3.29 21.75 6.91
CA TYR A 20 -3.30 22.73 8.00
C TYR A 20 -2.07 22.57 8.90
N MET A 21 -1.79 21.36 9.40
CA MET A 21 -0.65 21.10 10.28
C MET A 21 0.70 21.39 9.60
N VAL A 22 0.81 21.14 8.29
CA VAL A 22 2.01 21.48 7.51
C VAL A 22 2.18 22.99 7.38
N LEU A 23 1.11 23.72 7.05
CA LEU A 23 1.16 25.17 6.92
C LEU A 23 1.44 25.85 8.26
N GLU A 24 0.84 25.37 9.35
CA GLU A 24 1.08 25.82 10.71
C GLU A 24 2.55 25.64 11.10
N TYR A 25 3.11 24.44 10.90
CA TYR A 25 4.54 24.19 11.17
C TYR A 25 5.48 25.11 10.38
N LEU A 26 5.18 25.32 9.08
CA LEU A 26 5.97 26.23 8.24
C LEU A 26 5.87 27.69 8.70
N PHE A 27 4.67 28.13 9.11
CA PHE A 27 4.43 29.48 9.62
C PHE A 27 5.18 29.73 10.94
N GLU A 28 5.10 28.77 11.88
CA GLU A 28 5.79 28.86 13.18
C GLU A 28 7.31 28.83 13.06
N ASN A 29 7.85 28.29 11.96
CA ASN A 29 9.30 28.20 11.71
C ASN A 29 9.75 29.09 10.54
N VAL A 30 9.01 30.16 10.22
CA VAL A 30 9.29 31.04 9.07
C VAL A 30 10.71 31.63 9.10
N GLU A 31 11.24 31.92 10.29
CA GLU A 31 12.59 32.48 10.45
C GLU A 31 13.70 31.49 10.08
N LYS A 32 13.42 30.18 10.15
CA LYS A 32 14.38 29.10 9.90
C LYS A 32 14.36 28.58 8.46
N LEU A 33 13.46 29.07 7.60
CA LEU A 33 13.24 28.50 6.26
C LEU A 33 14.49 28.48 5.38
N ASN A 34 15.43 29.41 5.62
CA ASN A 34 16.70 29.52 4.87
C ASN A 34 17.88 28.83 5.56
N GLU A 35 17.67 28.15 6.70
CA GLU A 35 18.73 27.41 7.38
C GLU A 35 19.02 26.08 6.66
N ASP A 36 20.30 25.73 6.55
CA ASP A 36 20.74 24.52 5.85
C ASP A 36 20.08 23.23 6.38
N ASN A 37 19.78 23.17 7.69
CA ASN A 37 19.18 21.99 8.33
C ASN A 37 17.65 21.94 8.25
N PHE A 38 16.98 23.03 7.85
CA PHE A 38 15.51 23.11 7.92
C PHE A 38 14.82 22.02 7.10
N GLY A 39 15.40 21.63 5.95
CA GLY A 39 14.86 20.53 5.14
C GLY A 39 14.77 19.21 5.91
N ASN A 40 15.75 18.89 6.75
CA ASN A 40 15.75 17.69 7.58
C ASN A 40 14.72 17.78 8.72
N GLU A 41 14.60 18.95 9.35
CA GLU A 41 13.60 19.21 10.40
C GLU A 41 12.18 19.09 9.84
N PHE A 42 11.92 19.70 8.69
CA PHE A 42 10.64 19.60 8.00
C PHE A 42 10.32 18.16 7.58
N TYR A 43 11.32 17.42 7.08
CA TYR A 43 11.16 16.01 6.77
C TYR A 43 10.81 15.18 8.02
N ALA A 44 11.53 15.38 9.14
CA ALA A 44 11.26 14.70 10.40
C ALA A 44 9.85 15.02 10.94
N PHE A 45 9.41 16.27 10.80
CA PHE A 45 8.04 16.67 11.11
C PHE A 45 7.01 15.91 10.27
N LEU A 46 7.18 15.88 8.94
CA LEU A 46 6.27 15.13 8.05
C LEU A 46 6.24 13.63 8.39
N GLU A 47 7.38 13.04 8.75
CA GLU A 47 7.43 11.65 9.22
C GLU A 47 6.67 11.44 10.53
N SER A 48 6.84 12.34 11.49
CA SER A 48 6.10 12.30 12.76
C SER A 48 4.59 12.37 12.56
N LEU A 49 4.15 13.20 11.59
CA LEU A 49 2.76 13.34 11.21
C LEU A 49 2.23 12.06 10.56
N SER A 50 3.01 11.47 9.64
CA SER A 50 2.69 10.19 9.01
C SER A 50 2.56 9.06 10.04
N LYS A 51 3.47 8.99 11.03
CA LYS A 51 3.39 8.03 12.13
C LYS A 51 2.16 8.25 13.02
N THR A 52 1.81 9.51 13.30
CA THR A 52 0.60 9.85 14.06
C THR A 52 -0.66 9.35 13.36
N PHE A 53 -0.82 9.66 12.07
CA PHE A 53 -1.97 9.20 11.30
C PHE A 53 -2.05 7.68 11.15
N ALA A 54 -0.90 7.01 11.05
CA ALA A 54 -0.83 5.56 11.04
C ALA A 54 -1.33 4.96 12.36
N LYS A 55 -0.85 5.51 13.50
CA LYS A 55 -1.27 5.05 14.83
C LYS A 55 -2.78 5.20 15.04
N GLU A 56 -3.37 6.32 14.61
CA GLU A 56 -4.81 6.56 14.69
C GLU A 56 -5.63 5.54 13.88
N ARG A 57 -5.16 5.20 12.67
CA ARG A 57 -5.95 4.47 11.66
C ARG A 57 -5.69 2.96 11.65
N MET A 58 -4.48 2.54 12.00
CA MET A 58 -4.00 1.17 11.80
C MET A 58 -3.57 0.48 13.10
N CYS A 59 -3.42 1.21 14.20
CA CYS A 59 -2.90 0.65 15.45
C CYS A 59 -3.95 0.54 16.56
N ASN A 60 -3.65 -0.32 17.53
CA ASN A 60 -4.30 -0.41 18.84
C ASN A 60 -3.23 -0.27 19.95
N SER A 61 -3.56 -0.61 21.19
CA SER A 61 -2.62 -0.50 22.34
C SER A 61 -1.37 -1.36 22.22
N SER A 62 -1.36 -2.37 21.35
CA SER A 62 -0.27 -3.33 21.17
C SER A 62 0.54 -3.12 19.88
N GLY A 63 0.23 -2.09 19.09
CA GLY A 63 0.91 -1.80 17.83
C GLY A 63 -0.02 -1.89 16.63
N ILE A 64 0.50 -2.30 15.47
CA ILE A 64 -0.30 -2.49 14.26
C ILE A 64 -1.37 -3.56 14.52
N ASP A 65 -2.62 -3.20 14.26
CA ASP A 65 -3.77 -4.08 14.42
C ASP A 65 -4.05 -4.79 13.08
N ALA A 66 -3.56 -6.02 12.94
CA ALA A 66 -3.73 -6.81 11.72
C ALA A 66 -5.22 -7.00 11.35
N GLN A 67 -6.12 -7.01 12.33
CA GLN A 67 -7.56 -7.12 12.08
C GLN A 67 -8.07 -5.89 11.31
N ARG A 68 -7.62 -4.68 11.68
CA ARG A 68 -7.98 -3.43 10.97
C ARG A 68 -7.44 -3.37 9.54
N LEU A 69 -6.49 -4.23 9.17
CA LEU A 69 -5.93 -4.28 7.82
C LEU A 69 -6.65 -5.25 6.89
N ARG A 70 -7.66 -5.97 7.40
CA ARG A 70 -8.50 -6.84 6.58
C ARG A 70 -9.58 -6.07 5.85
N TYR A 71 -10.02 -6.62 4.72
CA TYR A 71 -11.09 -6.01 3.92
C TYR A 71 -12.43 -5.96 4.65
N ASP A 72 -12.81 -7.06 5.31
CA ASP A 72 -14.04 -7.22 6.09
C ASP A 72 -14.09 -6.32 7.35
N TYR A 73 -12.97 -5.71 7.72
CA TYR A 73 -12.85 -4.70 8.78
C TYR A 73 -12.61 -3.28 8.24
N SER A 74 -12.90 -3.05 6.96
CA SER A 74 -12.81 -1.73 6.31
C SER A 74 -11.41 -1.10 6.39
N VAL A 75 -10.39 -1.88 5.99
CA VAL A 75 -9.00 -1.40 5.90
C VAL A 75 -8.90 -0.01 5.26
N PRO A 76 -8.22 0.95 5.92
CA PRO A 76 -8.16 2.31 5.41
C PRO A 76 -7.26 2.42 4.17
N VAL A 77 -7.63 3.27 3.22
CA VAL A 77 -6.78 3.66 2.07
C VAL A 77 -5.39 4.13 2.53
N TYR A 78 -5.33 4.78 3.70
CA TYR A 78 -4.09 5.20 4.34
C TYR A 78 -3.10 4.05 4.53
N ALA A 79 -3.55 2.84 4.86
CA ALA A 79 -2.69 1.68 5.04
C ALA A 79 -1.93 1.34 3.77
N PHE A 80 -2.61 1.33 2.62
CA PHE A 80 -1.98 1.03 1.33
C PHE A 80 -0.99 2.12 0.90
N ASN A 81 -1.36 3.39 1.03
CA ASN A 81 -0.48 4.49 0.66
C ASN A 81 0.76 4.57 1.58
N LEU A 82 0.59 4.29 2.87
CA LEU A 82 1.72 4.16 3.79
C LEU A 82 2.60 2.97 3.45
N THR A 83 2.00 1.81 3.11
CA THR A 83 2.76 0.64 2.63
C THR A 83 3.61 1.02 1.44
N ASP A 84 3.06 1.66 0.40
CA ASP A 84 3.83 2.08 -0.76
C ASP A 84 4.96 3.07 -0.39
N TYR A 85 4.73 4.00 0.53
CA TYR A 85 5.78 4.89 1.03
C TYR A 85 6.90 4.12 1.72
N VAL A 86 6.56 3.17 2.60
CA VAL A 86 7.53 2.38 3.35
C VAL A 86 8.29 1.43 2.43
N LEU A 87 7.64 0.82 1.44
CA LEU A 87 8.31 0.04 0.40
C LEU A 87 9.31 0.90 -0.38
N TRP A 88 8.90 2.10 -0.82
CA TRP A 88 9.80 3.04 -1.49
C TRP A 88 10.97 3.49 -0.61
N LYS A 89 10.73 3.70 0.69
CA LYS A 89 11.78 4.08 1.65
C LYS A 89 12.83 2.97 1.84
N ASN A 90 12.43 1.70 1.72
CA ASN A 90 13.29 0.52 1.83
C ASN A 90 13.71 -0.05 0.46
N ARG A 91 13.64 0.75 -0.62
CA ARG A 91 13.86 0.28 -2.00
C ARG A 91 15.24 -0.31 -2.26
N GLU A 92 16.28 0.16 -1.59
CA GLU A 92 17.65 -0.34 -1.81
C GLU A 92 17.76 -1.86 -1.54
N GLU A 93 17.16 -2.33 -0.45
CA GLU A 93 17.10 -3.75 -0.11
C GLU A 93 16.10 -4.49 -1.01
N LEU A 94 14.92 -3.91 -1.24
CA LEU A 94 13.85 -4.54 -2.01
C LEU A 94 14.20 -4.73 -3.50
N CYS A 95 14.99 -3.84 -4.11
CA CYS A 95 15.48 -3.97 -5.47
C CYS A 95 16.34 -5.23 -5.70
N LEU A 96 16.99 -5.75 -4.64
CA LEU A 96 17.77 -6.99 -4.72
C LEU A 96 16.88 -8.23 -4.90
N VAL A 97 15.66 -8.17 -4.35
CA VAL A 97 14.66 -9.26 -4.39
C VAL A 97 13.75 -9.11 -5.60
N PHE A 98 13.22 -7.90 -5.83
CA PHE A 98 12.27 -7.59 -6.90
C PHE A 98 12.94 -6.90 -8.08
N LYS A 99 13.80 -7.64 -8.79
CA LYS A 99 14.63 -7.14 -9.91
C LYS A 99 13.83 -6.55 -11.09
N THR A 100 12.55 -6.89 -11.21
CA THR A 100 11.67 -6.41 -12.29
C THR A 100 10.91 -5.13 -11.93
N ILE A 101 11.04 -4.64 -10.69
CA ILE A 101 10.36 -3.44 -10.21
C ILE A 101 11.37 -2.30 -10.15
N ASN A 102 11.10 -1.21 -10.87
CA ASN A 102 11.86 0.03 -10.69
C ASN A 102 11.19 0.89 -9.61
N PHE A 103 11.70 0.79 -8.38
CA PHE A 103 11.14 1.53 -7.24
C PHE A 103 11.33 3.05 -7.35
N ASP A 104 12.37 3.52 -8.06
CA ASP A 104 12.63 4.96 -8.22
C ASP A 104 11.63 5.66 -9.16
N ASP A 105 10.97 4.90 -10.03
CA ASP A 105 9.91 5.40 -10.92
C ASP A 105 8.57 5.54 -10.21
N PHE A 106 8.42 5.00 -9.00
CA PHE A 106 7.15 5.03 -8.29
C PHE A 106 6.67 6.46 -8.03
N ARG A 107 5.41 6.71 -8.36
CA ARG A 107 4.71 7.96 -8.05
C ARG A 107 3.37 7.65 -7.39
N PHE A 108 3.06 8.43 -6.35
CA PHE A 108 1.71 8.45 -5.78
C PHE A 108 0.73 9.00 -6.80
N THR A 109 -0.37 8.28 -7.02
CA THR A 109 -1.48 8.71 -7.86
C THR A 109 -2.79 8.43 -7.12
N TYR A 110 -3.88 9.04 -7.59
CA TYR A 110 -5.19 8.88 -6.99
C TYR A 110 -5.74 7.47 -7.24
N ARG A 111 -5.51 6.58 -6.28
CA ARG A 111 -6.08 5.23 -6.22
C ARG A 111 -7.01 5.16 -5.01
N ARG A 112 -8.23 4.67 -5.19
CA ARG A 112 -9.28 4.70 -4.15
C ARG A 112 -10.06 3.39 -4.05
N SER A 113 -9.84 2.49 -4.99
CA SER A 113 -10.54 1.22 -5.03
C SER A 113 -9.66 0.16 -4.41
N ILE A 114 -10.15 -0.49 -3.35
CA ILE A 114 -9.50 -1.65 -2.77
C ILE A 114 -9.91 -2.84 -3.61
N GLU A 115 -8.91 -3.58 -4.09
CA GLU A 115 -9.07 -4.73 -4.95
C GLU A 115 -8.55 -5.98 -4.29
N HIS A 116 -9.33 -7.04 -4.38
CA HIS A 116 -8.87 -8.39 -4.07
C HIS A 116 -8.09 -8.94 -5.25
N TRP A 117 -6.81 -9.19 -5.08
CA TRP A 117 -5.97 -9.71 -6.15
C TRP A 117 -6.47 -11.06 -6.62
N TYR A 118 -6.68 -12.00 -5.70
CA TYR A 118 -7.58 -13.13 -5.94
C TYR A 118 -9.04 -12.73 -5.70
N PRO A 119 -9.94 -12.89 -6.68
CA PRO A 119 -11.29 -12.34 -6.63
C PRO A 119 -12.17 -13.02 -5.57
N GLN A 120 -13.15 -12.29 -5.05
CA GLN A 120 -14.12 -12.83 -4.08
C GLN A 120 -15.08 -13.86 -4.71
N ASN A 121 -15.40 -13.68 -5.99
CA ASN A 121 -16.30 -14.51 -6.76
C ASN A 121 -15.56 -15.05 -8.00
N PRO A 122 -14.61 -15.98 -7.85
CA PRO A 122 -13.91 -16.55 -8.99
C PRO A 122 -14.88 -17.26 -9.94
N ASN A 123 -14.56 -17.31 -11.24
CA ASN A 123 -15.33 -18.11 -12.19
C ASN A 123 -15.17 -19.61 -11.88
N GLU A 124 -16.14 -20.20 -11.17
CA GLU A 124 -16.13 -21.63 -10.81
C GLU A 124 -16.13 -22.55 -12.05
N ASN A 125 -16.69 -22.07 -13.17
CA ASN A 125 -16.67 -22.79 -14.45
C ASN A 125 -15.26 -23.02 -15.02
N GLU A 126 -14.27 -22.25 -14.56
CA GLU A 126 -12.84 -22.42 -14.92
C GLU A 126 -12.09 -23.31 -13.91
N GLY A 127 -12.80 -23.93 -12.96
CA GLY A 127 -12.21 -24.78 -11.92
C GLY A 127 -11.57 -24.00 -10.76
N ASN A 128 -11.69 -22.67 -10.75
CA ASN A 128 -11.13 -21.79 -9.73
C ASN A 128 -11.98 -21.83 -8.45
N LYS A 129 -11.39 -22.27 -7.33
CA LYS A 129 -12.07 -22.36 -6.03
C LYS A 129 -11.96 -21.05 -5.26
N LYS A 130 -13.01 -20.70 -4.51
CA LYS A 130 -12.97 -19.58 -3.57
C LYS A 130 -11.90 -19.83 -2.48
N LEU A 131 -11.14 -18.79 -2.16
CA LEU A 131 -10.23 -18.81 -0.99
C LEU A 131 -11.04 -18.84 0.31
N SER A 132 -10.44 -19.34 1.37
CA SER A 132 -11.01 -19.17 2.72
C SER A 132 -11.08 -17.69 3.09
N ASP A 133 -12.06 -17.30 3.91
CA ASP A 133 -12.27 -15.89 4.26
C ASP A 133 -11.06 -15.26 4.99
N ASP A 134 -10.30 -16.06 5.74
CA ASP A 134 -9.08 -15.57 6.39
C ASP A 134 -8.01 -15.15 5.38
N LEU A 135 -7.82 -15.90 4.29
CA LEU A 135 -6.85 -15.59 3.22
C LEU A 135 -7.41 -14.62 2.19
N LEU A 136 -8.71 -14.70 1.87
CA LEU A 136 -9.38 -13.83 0.92
C LEU A 136 -9.29 -12.36 1.36
N HIS A 137 -9.60 -12.10 2.64
CA HIS A 137 -9.68 -10.74 3.18
C HIS A 137 -8.38 -10.28 3.85
N CYS A 138 -7.30 -11.07 3.84
CA CYS A 138 -6.03 -10.68 4.44
C CYS A 138 -5.36 -9.55 3.66
N PHE A 139 -4.55 -8.73 4.34
CA PHE A 139 -3.90 -7.58 3.69
C PHE A 139 -2.95 -8.01 2.58
N GLY A 140 -2.39 -9.23 2.66
CA GLY A 140 -1.61 -9.87 1.61
C GLY A 140 -2.35 -9.88 0.28
N ASN A 141 -3.62 -10.28 0.26
CA ASN A 141 -4.45 -10.41 -0.95
C ASN A 141 -5.07 -9.08 -1.44
N LEU A 142 -4.88 -7.97 -0.72
CA LEU A 142 -5.51 -6.69 -1.07
C LEU A 142 -4.53 -5.73 -1.72
N CYS A 143 -4.98 -4.93 -2.68
CA CYS A 143 -4.19 -3.86 -3.25
C CYS A 143 -5.05 -2.62 -3.54
N LEU A 144 -4.40 -1.46 -3.67
CA LEU A 144 -5.08 -0.22 -4.00
C LEU A 144 -4.88 0.10 -5.49
N ILE A 145 -5.98 0.28 -6.21
CA ILE A 145 -6.02 0.57 -7.65
C ILE A 145 -6.99 1.71 -7.99
N VAL A 146 -6.97 2.13 -9.25
CA VAL A 146 -7.95 3.06 -9.81
C VAL A 146 -9.26 2.34 -10.13
N ALA A 147 -10.39 3.04 -10.03
CA ALA A 147 -11.71 2.44 -10.17
C ALA A 147 -11.92 1.77 -11.55
N SER A 148 -11.44 2.40 -12.63
CA SER A 148 -11.52 1.82 -13.98
C SER A 148 -10.76 0.49 -14.10
N GLN A 149 -9.63 0.36 -13.38
CA GLN A 149 -8.86 -0.88 -13.36
C GLN A 149 -9.57 -1.97 -12.55
N ASN A 150 -10.23 -1.61 -11.44
CA ASN A 150 -11.03 -2.56 -10.68
C ASN A 150 -12.16 -3.12 -11.55
N SER A 151 -12.91 -2.23 -12.23
CA SER A 151 -13.94 -2.66 -13.17
C SER A 151 -13.40 -3.56 -14.29
N ALA A 152 -12.18 -3.33 -14.77
CA ALA A 152 -11.54 -4.16 -15.79
C ALA A 152 -11.06 -5.52 -15.26
N PHE A 153 -10.54 -5.58 -14.03
CA PHE A 153 -10.12 -6.82 -13.39
C PHE A 153 -11.30 -7.74 -13.07
N SER A 154 -12.42 -7.19 -12.59
CA SER A 154 -13.64 -7.94 -12.33
C SER A 154 -13.37 -9.23 -11.52
N ASN A 155 -13.91 -10.37 -11.95
CA ASN A 155 -13.73 -11.68 -11.32
C ASN A 155 -12.57 -12.50 -11.89
N LEU A 156 -11.64 -11.86 -12.62
CA LEU A 156 -10.49 -12.57 -13.17
C LEU A 156 -9.57 -13.05 -12.05
N TYR A 157 -8.92 -14.19 -12.27
CA TYR A 157 -7.89 -14.69 -11.36
C TYR A 157 -6.56 -13.94 -11.57
N PRO A 158 -5.66 -13.94 -10.58
CA PRO A 158 -4.37 -13.25 -10.62
C PRO A 158 -3.55 -13.41 -11.89
N LEU A 159 -3.39 -14.64 -12.39
CA LEU A 159 -2.64 -14.89 -13.62
C LEU A 159 -3.32 -14.28 -14.86
N ALA A 160 -4.65 -14.33 -14.98
CA ALA A 160 -5.37 -13.64 -16.06
C ALA A 160 -5.24 -12.12 -15.94
N LYS A 161 -5.27 -11.57 -14.72
CA LYS A 161 -4.98 -10.14 -14.48
C LYS A 161 -3.57 -9.78 -14.95
N LEU A 162 -2.59 -10.66 -14.75
CA LEU A 162 -1.25 -10.44 -15.28
C LEU A 162 -1.25 -10.46 -16.80
N GLU A 163 -1.74 -11.53 -17.42
CA GLU A 163 -1.68 -11.72 -18.87
C GLU A 163 -2.33 -10.57 -19.65
N ASN A 164 -3.50 -10.12 -19.20
CA ASN A 164 -4.26 -9.07 -19.88
C ASN A 164 -3.70 -7.66 -19.68
N TRP A 165 -2.92 -7.41 -18.62
CA TRP A 165 -2.48 -6.05 -18.25
C TRP A 165 -0.99 -5.91 -17.89
N ARG A 166 -0.10 -6.82 -18.34
CA ARG A 166 1.35 -6.77 -18.01
C ARG A 166 1.97 -5.37 -18.15
N GLY A 167 1.63 -4.64 -19.21
CA GLY A 167 2.22 -3.34 -19.53
C GLY A 167 1.87 -2.20 -18.57
N ILE A 168 0.84 -2.33 -17.72
CA ILE A 168 0.40 -1.23 -16.85
C ILE A 168 1.00 -1.30 -15.44
N PHE A 169 1.54 -2.45 -15.02
CA PHE A 169 1.94 -2.68 -13.63
C PHE A 169 3.04 -1.71 -13.17
N ILE A 170 3.95 -1.32 -14.06
CA ILE A 170 5.01 -0.33 -13.76
C ILE A 170 4.45 1.01 -13.21
N ASN A 171 3.21 1.35 -13.58
CA ASN A 171 2.52 2.56 -13.14
C ASN A 171 1.54 2.33 -11.97
N GLN A 172 1.51 1.13 -11.38
CA GLN A 172 0.65 0.79 -10.24
C GLN A 172 1.36 0.98 -8.89
N SER A 173 0.62 0.78 -7.79
CA SER A 173 1.18 0.76 -6.43
C SER A 173 2.33 -0.25 -6.33
N LEU A 174 3.34 0.05 -5.51
CA LEU A 174 4.47 -0.86 -5.29
C LEU A 174 4.00 -2.18 -4.73
N LYS A 175 3.02 -2.16 -3.81
CA LYS A 175 2.41 -3.40 -3.29
C LYS A 175 1.84 -4.26 -4.44
N LEU A 176 1.09 -3.67 -5.37
CA LEU A 176 0.53 -4.42 -6.50
C LEU A 176 1.63 -4.94 -7.44
N GLN A 177 2.67 -4.16 -7.69
CA GLN A 177 3.82 -4.61 -8.48
C GLN A 177 4.50 -5.83 -7.85
N MET A 178 4.68 -5.85 -6.52
CA MET A 178 5.23 -7.01 -5.80
C MET A 178 4.31 -8.23 -5.87
N MET A 179 3.00 -8.03 -5.71
CA MET A 179 2.01 -9.11 -5.83
C MET A 179 2.01 -9.71 -7.24
N ALA A 180 2.14 -8.86 -8.26
CA ALA A 180 2.27 -9.27 -9.66
C ALA A 180 3.55 -10.06 -9.92
N ALA A 181 4.70 -9.57 -9.43
CA ALA A 181 5.98 -10.27 -9.55
C ALA A 181 5.96 -11.65 -8.86
N ASN A 182 5.38 -11.73 -7.66
CA ASN A 182 5.23 -12.98 -6.92
C ASN A 182 4.29 -13.95 -7.62
N THR A 183 3.14 -13.48 -8.13
CA THR A 183 2.22 -14.33 -8.91
C THR A 183 2.90 -14.89 -10.16
N ASN A 184 3.70 -14.08 -10.85
CA ASN A 184 4.46 -14.54 -12.02
C ASN A 184 5.56 -15.56 -11.66
N SER A 185 6.19 -15.42 -10.49
CA SER A 185 7.23 -16.32 -9.98
C SER A 185 6.66 -17.65 -9.45
N TRP A 186 5.55 -17.59 -8.72
CA TRP A 186 4.93 -18.75 -8.09
C TRP A 186 4.00 -19.51 -9.03
N HIS A 187 3.62 -18.90 -10.16
CA HIS A 187 2.63 -19.40 -11.11
C HIS A 187 1.25 -19.70 -10.49
N SER A 188 0.97 -19.19 -9.29
CA SER A 188 -0.35 -19.14 -8.71
C SER A 188 -0.39 -18.14 -7.55
N TRP A 189 -1.59 -17.74 -7.18
CA TRP A 189 -1.87 -16.96 -5.98
C TRP A 189 -3.18 -17.50 -5.41
N ASP A 190 -3.11 -18.67 -4.78
CA ASP A 190 -4.26 -19.38 -4.26
C ASP A 190 -3.90 -20.11 -2.96
N GLU A 191 -4.80 -20.99 -2.50
CA GLU A 191 -4.60 -21.82 -1.31
C GLU A 191 -3.29 -22.60 -1.29
N THR A 192 -2.77 -23.03 -2.45
CA THR A 192 -1.51 -23.78 -2.53
C THR A 192 -0.29 -22.91 -2.15
N ASN A 193 -0.39 -21.60 -2.35
CA ASN A 193 0.62 -20.61 -1.98
C ASN A 193 0.23 -19.78 -0.75
N ARG A 194 -0.78 -20.22 0.04
CA ARG A 194 -1.24 -19.56 1.28
C ARG A 194 -0.10 -19.07 2.16
N LYS A 195 0.87 -19.95 2.48
CA LYS A 195 1.98 -19.62 3.38
C LYS A 195 2.79 -18.43 2.82
N LYS A 196 3.06 -18.40 1.52
CA LYS A 196 3.81 -17.32 0.88
C LYS A 196 3.03 -16.00 0.83
N ILE A 197 1.71 -16.06 0.65
CA ILE A 197 0.84 -14.87 0.68
C ILE A 197 0.86 -14.25 2.08
N LEU A 198 0.73 -15.08 3.13
CA LEU A 198 0.78 -14.63 4.52
C LEU A 198 2.18 -14.18 4.95
N GLU A 199 3.23 -14.82 4.46
CA GLU A 199 4.63 -14.37 4.67
C GLU A 199 4.86 -13.00 4.05
N MET A 200 4.42 -12.77 2.81
CA MET A 200 4.51 -11.45 2.17
C MET A 200 3.76 -10.37 2.97
N GLU A 201 2.58 -10.70 3.49
CA GLU A 201 1.85 -9.80 4.39
C GLU A 201 2.66 -9.48 5.64
N MET A 202 3.19 -10.52 6.32
CA MET A 202 3.99 -10.37 7.52
C MET A 202 5.24 -9.52 7.28
N ASP A 203 5.95 -9.71 6.16
CA ASP A 203 7.13 -8.92 5.79
C ASP A 203 6.77 -7.43 5.63
N ILE A 204 5.63 -7.13 5.00
CA ILE A 204 5.11 -5.76 4.90
C ILE A 204 4.80 -5.20 6.29
N LEU A 205 4.15 -5.97 7.17
CA LEU A 205 3.83 -5.54 8.52
C LEU A 205 5.08 -5.29 9.37
N GLN A 206 6.14 -6.07 9.17
CA GLN A 206 7.44 -5.84 9.83
C GLN A 206 8.08 -4.54 9.38
N LEU A 207 8.09 -4.25 8.07
CA LEU A 207 8.58 -2.97 7.55
C LEU A 207 7.77 -1.78 8.09
N LEU A 208 6.44 -1.91 8.14
CA LEU A 208 5.57 -0.90 8.73
C LEU A 208 5.87 -0.72 10.23
N THR A 209 6.07 -1.81 10.97
CA THR A 209 6.40 -1.75 12.40
C THR A 209 7.73 -1.03 12.64
N LYS A 210 8.78 -1.38 11.88
CA LYS A 210 10.09 -0.71 11.91
C LYS A 210 10.00 0.77 11.51
N TYR A 211 9.06 1.15 10.66
CA TYR A 211 8.83 2.55 10.33
C TYR A 211 8.19 3.32 11.49
N LEU A 212 7.25 2.71 12.21
CA LEU A 212 6.46 3.36 13.26
C LEU A 212 7.19 3.53 14.60
N TYR A 213 8.11 2.61 14.94
CA TYR A 213 8.80 2.53 16.23
C TYR A 213 10.31 2.51 16.03
#